data_AF-A0A939L4S2-F1
#
_entry.id   AF-A0A939L4S2-F1
#
_cell.length_a   1.000
_cell.length_b   1.000
_cell.length_c   1.000
_cell.angle_alpha   90.00
_cell.angle_beta   90.00
_cell.angle_gamma   90.00
#
_symmetry.space_group_name_H-M   'P 1'
#
loop_
_entity.id
_entity.type
_entity.pdbx_description
1 polymer ?
#
loop_
_entity_poly.entity_id
_entity_poly.type
_entity_poly.pdbx_seq_one_letter_code
_entity_poly.pdbx_strand_id
1 'polypeptide(L)'
;QQKQAKEPAPNVNGRTAYWVTSPANPTYDSGQRILRWQISPTRWAQLLSNRPQGTDLPDDVLLQVAAQAQVEVRPVALPFWVSGLPEGLRPTEAEMIQPAVGTPWAISLGFTADDMGVGFTVAPKGGAFQYGKSEKSCRDEGDFQICATAESDSLPLAERFGGLEALTRMVHTTGLDQRQWTTEVIR
;
A
#
# COMPACT_ATOMS: atom_id res chain seq x y z
N GLN A 1 -5.30 -15.03 13.86
CA GLN A 1 -3.97 -14.78 13.28
C GLN A 1 -3.18 -16.08 13.29
N GLN A 2 -2.71 -16.57 12.14
CA GLN A 2 -1.84 -17.74 12.10
C GLN A 2 -0.46 -17.38 12.65
N LYS A 3 0.15 -18.30 13.41
CA LYS A 3 1.42 -18.05 14.12
C LYS A 3 2.59 -18.22 13.13
N GLN A 4 3.22 -17.10 12.75
CA GLN A 4 4.44 -17.12 11.94
C GLN A 4 5.60 -17.73 12.74
N ALA A 5 6.38 -18.59 12.10
CA ALA A 5 7.64 -19.14 12.58
C ALA A 5 8.83 -18.52 11.83
N LYS A 6 10.03 -18.62 12.43
CA LYS A 6 11.27 -18.09 11.88
C LYS A 6 12.25 -19.23 11.68
N GLU A 7 12.73 -19.39 10.46
CA GLU A 7 13.82 -20.29 10.12
C GLU A 7 15.07 -19.43 9.82
N PRO A 8 16.26 -19.72 10.38
CA PRO A 8 17.46 -18.96 10.09
C PRO A 8 17.78 -18.90 8.59
N ALA A 9 18.23 -17.73 8.12
CA ALA A 9 18.71 -17.54 6.75
C ALA A 9 20.16 -17.02 6.77
N PRO A 10 20.94 -17.19 5.69
CA PRO A 10 22.22 -16.50 5.53
C PRO A 10 22.05 -14.99 5.72
N ASN A 11 23.03 -14.35 6.39
CA ASN A 11 23.01 -12.91 6.59
C ASN A 11 23.01 -12.17 5.24
N VAL A 12 22.20 -11.11 5.13
CA VAL A 12 22.17 -10.21 3.98
C VAL A 12 23.06 -9.01 4.28
N ASN A 13 24.16 -8.84 3.53
CA ASN A 13 25.12 -7.75 3.74
C ASN A 13 25.61 -7.63 5.20
N GLY A 14 25.88 -8.77 5.85
CA GLY A 14 26.34 -8.84 7.24
C GLY A 14 25.24 -8.61 8.29
N ARG A 15 23.97 -8.48 7.89
CA ARG A 15 22.84 -8.25 8.77
C ARG A 15 21.99 -9.50 8.94
N THR A 16 21.39 -9.64 10.12
CA THR A 16 20.54 -10.78 10.46
C THR A 16 19.39 -10.93 9.46
N ALA A 17 19.18 -12.16 9.01
CA ALA A 17 18.07 -12.52 8.15
C ALA A 17 17.40 -13.83 8.61
N TYR A 18 16.14 -14.00 8.24
CA TYR A 18 15.39 -15.23 8.47
C TYR A 18 14.34 -15.44 7.38
N TRP A 19 14.01 -16.70 7.13
CA TRP A 19 12.87 -17.09 6.34
C TRP A 19 11.61 -17.11 7.19
N VAL A 20 10.53 -16.53 6.68
CA VAL A 20 9.22 -16.66 7.31
C VAL A 20 8.64 -18.01 6.91
N THR A 21 8.33 -18.83 7.92
CA THR A 21 7.67 -20.12 7.75
C THR A 21 6.35 -20.11 8.52
N SER A 22 5.40 -20.97 8.15
CA SER A 22 4.24 -21.26 9.01
C SER A 22 4.27 -22.75 9.35
N PRO A 23 4.12 -23.18 10.61
CA PRO A 23 4.08 -24.60 10.96
C PRO A 23 2.94 -25.35 10.26
N ALA A 24 1.86 -24.65 9.92
CA ALA A 24 0.73 -25.20 9.18
C ALA A 24 0.96 -25.19 7.65
N ASN A 25 1.88 -24.36 7.17
CA ASN A 25 2.17 -24.11 5.75
C ASN A 25 3.64 -23.63 5.62
N PRO A 26 4.64 -24.52 5.60
CA PRO A 26 6.05 -24.14 5.65
C PRO A 26 6.46 -23.23 4.47
N THR A 27 5.80 -23.39 3.34
CA THR A 27 5.62 -22.38 2.30
C THR A 27 4.31 -21.65 2.56
N TYR A 28 4.33 -20.33 2.75
CA TYR A 28 3.08 -19.56 2.85
C TYR A 28 2.13 -19.98 1.72
N ASP A 29 0.85 -20.22 2.07
CA ASP A 29 -0.28 -20.93 1.43
C ASP A 29 -0.57 -20.68 -0.08
N SER A 30 0.46 -20.49 -0.90
CA SER A 30 0.38 -20.08 -2.31
C SER A 30 1.68 -20.33 -3.11
N GLY A 31 2.71 -20.97 -2.53
CA GLY A 31 4.02 -21.13 -3.18
C GLY A 31 4.94 -19.93 -3.00
N GLN A 32 4.71 -19.10 -1.97
CA GLN A 32 5.51 -17.92 -1.67
C GLN A 32 6.65 -18.27 -0.71
N ARG A 33 7.87 -17.84 -1.05
CA ARG A 33 9.05 -17.86 -0.18
C ARG A 33 9.33 -16.42 0.26
N ILE A 34 9.39 -16.21 1.58
CA ILE A 34 9.48 -14.87 2.16
C ILE A 34 10.78 -14.76 2.97
N LEU A 35 11.66 -13.86 2.52
CA LEU A 35 12.89 -13.47 3.21
C LEU A 35 12.65 -12.18 3.99
N ARG A 36 13.10 -12.13 5.25
CA ARG A 36 13.19 -10.88 6.02
C ARG A 36 14.62 -10.66 6.49
N TRP A 37 15.14 -9.45 6.30
CA TRP A 37 16.48 -9.07 6.77
C TRP A 37 16.47 -7.71 7.44
N GLN A 38 17.36 -7.52 8.42
CA GLN A 38 17.52 -6.22 9.07
C GLN A 38 18.15 -5.23 8.10
N ILE A 39 17.62 -4.01 8.10
CA ILE A 39 18.21 -2.85 7.39
C ILE A 39 18.74 -1.81 8.39
N SER A 40 18.20 -1.78 9.61
CA SER A 40 18.72 -1.04 10.77
C SER A 40 18.31 -1.75 12.07
N PRO A 41 18.77 -1.33 13.26
CA PRO A 41 18.46 -2.03 14.52
C PRO A 41 16.96 -2.23 14.80
N THR A 42 16.12 -1.33 14.28
CA THR A 42 14.66 -1.33 14.49
C THR A 42 13.86 -1.59 13.22
N ARG A 43 14.52 -1.79 12.07
CA ARG A 43 13.83 -1.91 10.77
C ARG A 43 14.24 -3.17 10.03
N TRP A 44 13.25 -3.77 9.40
CA TRP A 44 13.37 -4.97 8.59
C TRP A 44 12.81 -4.70 7.21
N ALA A 45 13.44 -5.27 6.20
CA ALA A 45 12.87 -5.39 4.86
C ALA A 45 12.27 -6.79 4.68
N GLN A 46 11.32 -6.89 3.76
CA GLN A 46 10.70 -8.15 3.35
C GLN A 46 10.77 -8.28 1.83
N LEU A 47 11.22 -9.45 1.37
CA LEU A 47 11.18 -9.84 -0.03
C LEU A 47 10.32 -11.09 -0.14
N LEU A 48 9.32 -11.04 -1.01
CA LEU A 48 8.41 -12.16 -1.28
C LEU A 48 8.57 -12.58 -2.74
N SER A 49 8.61 -13.88 -3.01
CA SER A 49 8.42 -14.42 -4.35
C SER A 49 6.93 -14.64 -4.62
N ASN A 50 6.39 -14.01 -5.65
CA ASN A 50 5.04 -14.29 -6.15
C ASN A 50 5.15 -15.14 -7.43
N ARG A 51 4.96 -16.46 -7.32
CA ARG A 51 4.83 -17.30 -8.52
C ARG A 51 3.51 -18.06 -8.52
N PRO A 52 2.86 -18.17 -9.69
CA PRO A 52 1.83 -19.19 -9.88
C PRO A 52 2.46 -20.56 -9.62
N GLN A 53 1.68 -21.45 -9.00
CA GLN A 53 2.11 -22.73 -8.44
C GLN A 53 3.06 -23.54 -9.34
N GLY A 54 4.13 -24.10 -8.75
CA GLY A 54 4.92 -25.18 -9.35
C GLY A 54 6.37 -24.87 -9.75
N THR A 55 6.89 -23.66 -9.51
CA THR A 55 8.33 -23.39 -9.72
C THR A 55 8.92 -22.70 -8.51
N ASP A 56 9.53 -23.49 -7.63
CA ASP A 56 10.30 -22.98 -6.51
C ASP A 56 11.38 -22.02 -7.03
N LEU A 57 11.45 -20.84 -6.41
CA LEU A 57 12.55 -19.92 -6.62
C LEU A 57 13.67 -20.37 -5.67
N PRO A 58 14.86 -20.70 -6.19
CA PRO A 58 15.99 -21.03 -5.34
C PRO A 58 16.29 -19.91 -4.33
N ASP A 59 16.55 -20.29 -3.08
CA ASP A 59 16.79 -19.34 -1.97
C ASP A 59 17.95 -18.38 -2.28
N ASP A 60 18.97 -18.82 -3.03
CA ASP A 60 20.11 -18.02 -3.47
C ASP A 60 19.70 -16.85 -4.37
N VAL A 61 18.66 -17.00 -5.21
CA VAL A 61 18.14 -15.90 -6.03
C VAL A 61 17.53 -14.81 -5.13
N LEU A 62 16.73 -15.19 -4.13
CA LEU A 62 16.13 -14.23 -3.20
C LEU A 62 17.21 -13.54 -2.35
N LEU A 63 18.21 -14.29 -1.89
CA LEU A 63 19.36 -13.73 -1.16
C LEU A 63 20.17 -12.78 -2.03
N GLN A 64 20.39 -13.10 -3.31
CA GLN A 64 21.09 -12.23 -4.25
C GLN A 64 20.33 -10.92 -4.49
N VAL A 65 19.01 -11.01 -4.72
CA VAL A 65 18.14 -9.82 -4.86
C VAL A 65 18.19 -8.98 -3.58
N ALA A 66 18.07 -9.60 -2.41
CA ALA A 66 18.13 -8.88 -1.13
C ALA A 66 19.51 -8.22 -0.89
N ALA A 67 20.60 -8.87 -1.29
CA ALA A 67 21.94 -8.31 -1.18
C ALA A 67 22.17 -7.10 -2.09
N GLN A 68 21.51 -7.07 -3.25
CA GLN A 68 21.58 -5.97 -4.22
C GLN A 68 20.53 -4.88 -3.98
N ALA A 69 19.49 -5.16 -3.20
CA ALA A 69 18.41 -4.22 -2.92
C ALA A 69 18.92 -3.03 -2.09
N GLN A 70 18.71 -1.83 -2.62
CA GLN A 70 18.88 -0.60 -1.87
C GLN A 70 17.56 -0.25 -1.19
N VAL A 71 17.53 -0.36 0.13
CA VAL A 71 16.33 -0.02 0.92
C VAL A 71 16.52 1.36 1.51
N GLU A 72 15.76 2.32 1.00
CA GLU A 72 15.80 3.71 1.44
C GLU A 72 14.43 4.15 1.94
N VAL A 73 14.43 5.07 2.90
CA VAL A 73 13.23 5.81 3.28
C VAL A 73 13.28 7.12 2.53
N ARG A 74 12.47 7.22 1.47
CA ARG A 74 12.30 8.46 0.72
C ARG A 74 10.82 8.85 0.68
N PRO A 75 10.50 10.14 0.74
CA PRO A 75 9.16 10.62 0.40
C PRO A 75 8.80 10.17 -1.02
N VAL A 76 7.61 9.61 -1.18
CA VAL A 76 7.05 9.27 -2.49
C VAL A 76 6.15 10.44 -2.90
N ALA A 77 6.47 11.08 -4.02
CA ALA A 77 5.65 12.15 -4.55
C ALA A 77 4.35 11.55 -5.10
N LEU A 78 3.21 12.17 -4.80
CA LEU A 78 1.89 11.76 -5.28
C LEU A 78 1.26 12.84 -6.20
N PRO A 79 0.39 12.44 -7.14
CA PRO A 79 -0.31 13.32 -8.09
C PRO A 79 -1.45 14.14 -7.44
N PHE A 80 -1.50 14.21 -6.12
CA PHE A 80 -2.54 14.91 -5.39
C PHE A 80 -2.08 15.25 -3.98
N TRP A 81 -2.84 16.13 -3.34
CA TRP A 81 -2.80 16.38 -1.91
C TRP A 81 -4.22 16.37 -1.36
N VAL A 82 -4.36 16.13 -0.07
CA VAL A 82 -5.61 16.10 0.68
C VAL A 82 -5.64 17.31 1.59
N SER A 83 -6.73 18.06 1.55
CA SER A 83 -6.95 19.26 2.35
C SER A 83 -8.11 19.11 3.30
N GLY A 84 -8.06 19.84 4.40
CA GLY A 84 -9.21 19.94 5.31
C GLY A 84 -9.62 18.59 5.90
N LEU A 85 -8.64 17.71 6.15
CA LEU A 85 -8.87 16.46 6.86
C LEU A 85 -9.51 16.78 8.22
N PRO A 86 -10.70 16.23 8.50
CA PRO A 86 -11.36 16.45 9.77
C PRO A 86 -10.50 16.07 10.97
N GLU A 87 -10.65 16.83 12.05
CA GLU A 87 -10.00 16.52 13.32
C GLU A 87 -10.35 15.10 13.78
N GLY A 88 -9.35 14.36 14.24
CA GLY A 88 -9.50 12.98 14.72
C GLY A 88 -9.23 11.90 13.66
N LEU A 89 -9.27 12.21 12.36
CA LEU A 89 -8.82 11.26 11.34
C LEU A 89 -7.30 11.09 11.37
N ARG A 90 -6.85 9.84 11.42
CA ARG A 90 -5.44 9.47 11.40
C ARG A 90 -5.13 8.61 10.18
N PRO A 91 -4.07 8.92 9.40
CA PRO A 91 -3.66 8.07 8.30
C PRO A 91 -3.19 6.72 8.86
N THR A 92 -3.69 5.64 8.29
CA THR A 92 -3.31 4.26 8.67
C THR A 92 -2.53 3.55 7.59
N GLU A 93 -2.81 3.88 6.33
CA GLU A 93 -2.25 3.17 5.18
C GLU A 93 -2.13 4.11 3.99
N ALA A 94 -1.07 3.91 3.21
CA ALA A 94 -0.90 4.51 1.90
C ALA A 94 -0.30 3.44 0.98
N GLU A 95 -0.99 3.13 -0.09
CA GLU A 95 -0.56 2.17 -1.10
C GLU A 95 -0.55 2.84 -2.47
N MET A 96 0.51 2.60 -3.25
CA MET A 96 0.55 2.96 -4.67
C MET A 96 0.81 1.69 -5.46
N ILE A 97 -0.14 1.34 -6.31
CA ILE A 97 0.00 0.27 -7.28
C ILE A 97 0.45 0.93 -8.58
N GLN A 98 1.70 0.70 -8.97
CA GLN A 98 2.23 1.09 -10.27
C GLN A 98 2.47 -0.18 -11.11
N PRO A 99 1.49 -0.58 -11.94
CA PRO A 99 1.63 -1.74 -12.81
C PRO A 99 2.64 -1.47 -13.93
N ALA A 100 2.91 -2.50 -14.75
CA ALA A 100 3.84 -2.42 -15.87
C ALA A 100 3.55 -1.23 -16.80
N VAL A 101 4.59 -0.75 -17.49
CA VAL A 101 4.54 0.41 -18.40
C VAL A 101 3.30 0.35 -19.30
N GLY A 102 2.50 1.42 -19.30
CA GLY A 102 1.27 1.53 -20.08
C GLY A 102 -0.01 1.12 -19.34
N THR A 103 0.09 0.58 -18.13
CA THR A 103 -1.06 0.34 -17.26
C THR A 103 -1.22 1.49 -16.27
N PRO A 104 -2.44 2.01 -16.06
CA PRO A 104 -2.67 3.11 -15.13
C PRO A 104 -2.37 2.68 -13.69
N TRP A 105 -1.71 3.56 -12.96
CA TRP A 105 -1.48 3.40 -11.53
C TRP A 105 -2.76 3.68 -10.73
N ALA A 106 -2.80 3.21 -9.48
CA ALA A 106 -3.81 3.58 -8.51
C ALA A 106 -3.14 3.87 -7.16
N ILE A 107 -3.65 4.85 -6.43
CA ILE A 107 -3.19 5.19 -5.09
C ILE A 107 -4.35 5.10 -4.13
N SER A 108 -4.19 4.37 -3.03
CA SER A 108 -5.17 4.25 -1.96
C SER A 108 -4.61 4.81 -0.66
N LEU A 109 -5.40 5.62 0.03
CA LEU A 109 -5.10 6.14 1.36
C LEU A 109 -6.18 5.71 2.34
N GLY A 110 -5.79 5.15 3.48
CA GLY A 110 -6.67 4.74 4.57
C GLY A 110 -6.57 5.70 5.76
N PHE A 111 -7.71 6.01 6.36
CA PHE A 111 -7.83 6.83 7.56
C PHE A 111 -8.76 6.18 8.58
N THR A 112 -8.46 6.36 9.87
CA THR A 112 -9.34 5.90 10.95
C THR A 112 -9.66 6.99 11.96
N ALA A 113 -10.84 6.87 12.58
CA ALA A 113 -11.27 7.57 13.79
C ALA A 113 -12.30 6.71 14.53
N ASP A 114 -12.19 6.64 15.86
CA ASP A 114 -13.08 5.83 16.72
C ASP A 114 -13.26 4.39 16.22
N ASP A 115 -12.17 3.73 15.83
CA ASP A 115 -12.14 2.37 15.24
C ASP A 115 -12.87 2.19 13.90
N MET A 116 -13.51 3.24 13.36
CA MET A 116 -14.09 3.25 12.01
C MET A 116 -13.05 3.69 10.98
N GLY A 117 -13.18 3.21 9.75
CA GLY A 117 -12.23 3.49 8.68
C GLY A 117 -12.85 4.02 7.40
N VAL A 118 -12.33 5.14 6.89
CA VAL A 118 -12.62 5.67 5.56
C VAL A 118 -11.36 5.65 4.71
N GLY A 119 -11.50 5.71 3.39
CA GLY A 119 -10.33 5.81 2.52
C GLY A 119 -10.62 6.54 1.23
N PHE A 120 -9.56 6.94 0.55
CA PHE A 120 -9.61 7.52 -0.79
C PHE A 120 -8.85 6.62 -1.76
N THR A 121 -9.35 6.51 -2.98
CA THR A 121 -8.59 5.97 -4.10
C THR A 121 -8.53 7.01 -5.21
N VAL A 122 -7.33 7.25 -5.73
CA VAL A 122 -7.09 8.15 -6.86
C VAL A 122 -6.42 7.36 -7.97
N ALA A 123 -6.94 7.47 -9.19
CA ALA A 123 -6.36 6.84 -10.38
C ALA A 123 -6.60 7.69 -11.63
N PRO A 124 -5.79 7.54 -12.69
CA PRO A 124 -6.12 8.08 -14.00
C PRO A 124 -7.45 7.52 -14.50
N LYS A 125 -8.19 8.31 -15.27
CA LYS A 125 -9.44 7.88 -15.92
C LYS A 125 -9.21 6.62 -16.77
N GLY A 126 -10.15 5.69 -16.71
CA GLY A 126 -10.02 4.37 -17.35
C GLY A 126 -9.09 3.40 -16.60
N GLY A 127 -8.51 3.83 -15.47
CA GLY A 127 -7.77 2.94 -14.57
C GLY A 127 -8.66 1.98 -13.81
N ALA A 128 -8.13 0.78 -13.55
CA ALA A 128 -8.82 -0.23 -12.76
C ALA A 128 -8.71 0.13 -11.28
N PHE A 129 -9.84 0.42 -10.63
CA PHE A 129 -9.95 0.45 -9.17
C PHE A 129 -9.96 -0.99 -8.66
N GLN A 130 -8.79 -1.49 -8.26
CA GLN A 130 -8.67 -2.80 -7.61
C GLN A 130 -9.09 -2.72 -6.13
N TYR A 131 -9.04 -1.52 -5.54
CA TYR A 131 -9.22 -1.30 -4.11
C TYR A 131 -10.39 -0.34 -3.84
N GLY A 132 -11.34 -0.83 -3.04
CA GLY A 132 -12.47 -0.06 -2.55
C GLY A 132 -13.33 -0.91 -1.64
N LYS A 133 -13.75 -0.33 -0.52
CA LYS A 133 -14.72 -0.93 0.40
C LYS A 133 -16.11 -1.02 -0.26
N SER A 134 -17.07 -1.69 0.39
CA SER A 134 -18.41 -1.93 -0.18
C SER A 134 -19.11 -0.63 -0.58
N GLU A 135 -19.01 0.40 0.25
CA GLU A 135 -19.61 1.71 0.01
C GLU A 135 -18.61 2.63 -0.68
N LYS A 136 -19.03 3.28 -1.78
CA LYS A 136 -18.18 4.21 -2.52
C LYS A 136 -18.95 5.36 -3.14
N SER A 137 -18.31 6.52 -3.17
CA SER A 137 -18.72 7.67 -4.00
C SER A 137 -17.52 8.16 -4.79
N CYS A 138 -17.70 8.41 -6.08
CA CYS A 138 -16.63 8.79 -6.99
C CYS A 138 -16.96 10.09 -7.71
N ARG A 139 -15.93 10.89 -7.97
CA ARG A 139 -15.99 12.05 -8.86
C ARG A 139 -14.82 12.04 -9.83
N ASP A 140 -15.04 12.64 -10.97
CA ASP A 140 -13.99 12.89 -11.94
C ASP A 140 -13.41 14.30 -11.73
N GLU A 141 -12.09 14.44 -11.81
CA GLU A 141 -11.39 15.72 -11.80
C GLU A 141 -10.26 15.70 -12.83
N GLY A 142 -10.38 16.49 -13.90
CA GLY A 142 -9.41 16.47 -15.00
C GLY A 142 -9.25 15.06 -15.59
N ASP A 143 -8.02 14.55 -15.55
CA ASP A 143 -7.66 13.20 -16.02
C ASP A 143 -7.77 12.12 -14.93
N PHE A 144 -8.31 12.45 -13.77
CA PHE A 144 -8.42 11.55 -12.62
C PHE A 144 -9.85 11.14 -12.32
N GLN A 145 -9.98 9.97 -11.72
CA GLN A 145 -11.15 9.57 -10.94
C GLN A 145 -10.71 9.44 -9.48
N ILE A 146 -11.50 10.06 -8.59
CA ILE A 146 -11.27 10.13 -7.15
C ILE A 146 -12.48 9.48 -6.49
N CYS A 147 -12.26 8.43 -5.72
CA CYS A 147 -13.30 7.73 -4.98
C CYS A 147 -13.04 7.81 -3.48
N ALA A 148 -14.07 8.11 -2.70
CA ALA A 148 -14.07 7.90 -1.26
C ALA A 148 -14.80 6.60 -0.96
N THR A 149 -14.29 5.83 0.01
CA THR A 149 -14.83 4.50 0.36
C THR A 149 -14.93 4.31 1.87
N ALA A 150 -15.92 3.53 2.30
CA ALA A 150 -16.12 3.12 3.69
C ALA A 150 -16.71 1.69 3.72
N GLU A 151 -16.50 0.98 4.83
CA GLU A 151 -17.33 -0.20 5.10
C GLU A 151 -18.70 0.30 5.53
N SER A 152 -19.74 -0.53 5.38
CA SER A 152 -21.10 -0.12 5.75
C SER A 152 -21.21 0.25 7.25
N ASP A 153 -20.41 -0.37 8.13
CA ASP A 153 -20.32 -0.03 9.56
C ASP A 153 -19.54 1.27 9.86
N SER A 154 -18.77 1.76 8.88
CA SER A 154 -17.95 2.96 8.95
C SER A 154 -18.60 4.15 8.23
N LEU A 155 -19.78 3.98 7.62
CA LEU A 155 -20.56 5.07 7.03
C LEU A 155 -20.87 6.21 8.01
N PRO A 156 -21.22 5.96 9.28
CA PRO A 156 -21.43 7.05 10.24
C PRO A 156 -20.22 7.98 10.37
N LEU A 157 -19.00 7.48 10.19
CA LEU A 157 -17.80 8.32 10.15
C LEU A 157 -17.80 9.24 8.92
N ALA A 158 -18.11 8.71 7.73
CA ALA A 158 -18.22 9.53 6.53
C ALA A 158 -19.34 10.57 6.63
N GLU A 159 -20.49 10.21 7.20
CA GLU A 159 -21.65 11.09 7.40
C GLU A 159 -21.33 12.29 8.31
N ARG A 160 -20.53 12.11 9.36
CA ARG A 160 -20.03 13.21 10.21
C ARG A 160 -19.31 14.30 9.40
N PHE A 161 -18.79 13.95 8.22
CA PHE A 161 -18.04 14.83 7.34
C PHE A 161 -18.78 15.20 6.06
N GLY A 162 -20.12 15.05 6.04
CA GLY A 162 -20.95 15.37 4.88
C GLY A 162 -21.09 14.24 3.86
N GLY A 163 -20.71 13.01 4.24
CA GLY A 163 -20.82 11.81 3.42
C GLY A 163 -19.61 11.56 2.52
N LEU A 164 -19.61 10.38 1.86
CA LEU A 164 -18.52 9.98 0.96
C LEU A 164 -18.29 10.98 -0.18
N GLU A 165 -19.35 11.62 -0.70
CA GLU A 165 -19.20 12.63 -1.74
C GLU A 165 -18.39 13.85 -1.25
N ALA A 166 -18.66 14.34 -0.04
CA ALA A 166 -17.92 15.47 0.54
C ALA A 166 -16.44 15.13 0.74
N LEU A 167 -16.15 13.90 1.18
CA LEU A 167 -14.78 13.39 1.33
C LEU A 167 -14.00 13.48 0.00
N THR A 168 -14.60 13.13 -1.14
CA THR A 168 -13.88 13.23 -2.42
C THR A 168 -13.41 14.65 -2.77
N ARG A 169 -14.05 15.70 -2.23
CA ARG A 169 -13.71 17.10 -2.49
C ARG A 169 -12.47 17.57 -1.72
N MET A 170 -12.02 16.79 -0.73
CA MET A 170 -10.78 17.05 0.02
C MET A 170 -9.54 16.74 -0.82
N VAL A 171 -9.66 15.92 -1.85
CA VAL A 171 -8.54 15.54 -2.72
C VAL A 171 -8.38 16.56 -3.84
N HIS A 172 -7.17 17.09 -4.00
CA HIS A 172 -6.83 18.07 -5.03
C HIS A 172 -5.68 17.55 -5.89
N THR A 173 -5.87 17.50 -7.20
CA THR A 173 -4.91 16.89 -8.12
C THR A 173 -3.83 17.88 -8.58
N THR A 174 -2.62 17.38 -8.83
CA THR A 174 -1.51 18.19 -9.38
C THR A 174 -1.23 17.92 -10.86
N GLY A 175 -1.90 16.91 -11.46
CA GLY A 175 -1.73 16.53 -12.86
C GLY A 175 -0.97 15.22 -13.08
N LEU A 176 -1.00 14.70 -14.32
CA LEU A 176 -0.35 13.44 -14.68
C LEU A 176 1.18 13.57 -14.84
N ASP A 177 1.71 14.79 -14.97
CA ASP A 177 3.15 15.02 -15.05
C ASP A 177 3.81 14.78 -13.69
N GLN A 178 4.62 13.72 -13.59
CA GLN A 178 5.32 13.35 -12.35
C GLN A 178 6.22 14.45 -11.80
N ARG A 179 6.65 15.39 -12.63
CA ARG A 179 7.46 16.55 -12.19
C ARG A 179 6.65 17.54 -11.36
N GLN A 180 5.32 17.47 -11.40
CA GLN A 180 4.40 18.32 -10.64
C GLN A 180 3.85 17.62 -9.38
N TRP A 181 4.27 16.38 -9.13
CA TRP A 181 3.81 15.62 -7.96
C TRP A 181 4.42 16.18 -6.67
N THR A 182 3.70 16.00 -5.57
CA THR A 182 4.06 16.58 -4.26
C THR A 182 4.36 15.50 -3.24
N THR A 183 5.35 15.75 -2.38
CA THR A 183 5.62 14.93 -1.19
C THR A 183 4.84 15.43 0.03
N GLU A 184 4.22 16.59 -0.05
CA GLU A 184 3.32 17.16 0.95
C GLU A 184 1.88 16.75 0.61
N VAL A 185 1.54 15.51 0.98
CA VAL A 185 0.25 14.88 0.62
C VAL A 185 -0.89 15.34 1.53
N ILE A 186 -0.63 15.64 2.80
CA ILE A 186 -1.65 16.12 3.74
C ILE A 186 -1.36 17.60 4.04
N ARG A 187 -2.36 18.47 3.84
CA ARG A 187 -2.27 19.92 4.03
C ARG A 187 -3.42 20.49 4.85
#